data_AF-A0A291GT58-F1
#
_entry.id   AF-A0A291GT58-F1
#
_cell.length_a   1.000
_cell.length_b   1.000
_cell.length_c   1.000
_cell.angle_alpha   90.00
_cell.angle_beta   90.00
_cell.angle_gamma   90.00
#
_symmetry.space_group_name_H-M   'P 1'
#
loop_
_entity.id
_entity.type
_entity.pdbx_description
1 polymer ?
#
loop_
_entity_poly.entity_id
_entity_poly.type
_entity_poly.pdbx_seq_one_letter_code
_entity_poly.pdbx_strand_id
1 'polypeptide(L)'
;MGKDSADELAPLSLSRVEESLTRHGYAFVEDEEHPEILRARFDDYRFQFMISGDEHGVLQTRGRWSHSVDVSRKVEMVKLCNEWNMNRIWPKVYVRRESEGLLGVYGELAADYRAGALDSQIDNAITCGLSTVIAFFHSLEERLGAELDDLDS
;
A
#
# COMPACT_ATOMS: atom_id res chain seq x y z
N MET A 1 -26.78 -0.60 -24.32
CA MET A 1 -26.35 0.22 -23.18
C MET A 1 -26.90 -0.46 -21.94
N GLY A 2 -26.10 -1.35 -21.32
CA GLY A 2 -26.50 -2.10 -20.14
C GLY A 2 -26.59 -1.17 -18.94
N LYS A 3 -27.58 -1.42 -18.09
CA LYS A 3 -27.99 -0.57 -16.97
C LYS A 3 -27.01 -0.77 -15.82
N ASP A 4 -26.07 0.15 -15.64
CA ASP A 4 -25.36 0.32 -14.37
C ASP A 4 -26.38 0.86 -13.35
N SER A 5 -27.24 -0.02 -12.81
CA SER A 5 -28.04 0.33 -11.65
C SER A 5 -27.29 -0.07 -10.40
N ALA A 6 -27.06 0.90 -9.51
CA ALA A 6 -26.37 0.78 -8.22
C ALA A 6 -27.02 -0.22 -7.22
N ASP A 7 -28.02 -0.99 -7.62
CA ASP A 7 -28.71 -2.01 -6.81
C ASP A 7 -27.99 -3.38 -6.79
N GLU A 8 -26.85 -3.55 -7.49
CA GLU A 8 -26.13 -4.84 -7.58
C GLU A 8 -24.70 -4.84 -6.98
N LEU A 9 -24.18 -3.70 -6.53
CA LEU A 9 -22.82 -3.65 -5.95
C LEU A 9 -22.86 -3.90 -4.44
N ALA A 10 -22.27 -5.02 -4.03
CA ALA A 10 -22.08 -5.30 -2.61
C ALA A 10 -21.15 -4.26 -1.96
N PRO A 11 -21.39 -3.86 -0.70
CA PRO A 11 -20.48 -3.00 0.05
C PRO A 11 -19.07 -3.59 0.15
N LEU A 12 -18.07 -2.72 0.24
CA LEU A 12 -16.71 -3.13 0.62
C LEU A 12 -16.72 -3.64 2.07
N SER A 13 -15.98 -4.72 2.35
CA SER A 13 -15.81 -5.26 3.69
C SER A 13 -14.47 -5.98 3.82
N LEU A 14 -13.97 -6.14 5.05
CA LEU A 14 -12.67 -6.78 5.29
C LEU A 14 -12.68 -8.25 4.82
N SER A 15 -13.78 -8.96 5.07
CA SER A 15 -14.01 -10.32 4.56
C SER A 15 -13.86 -10.41 3.03
N ARG A 16 -14.31 -9.42 2.26
CA ARG A 16 -14.14 -9.42 0.81
C ARG A 16 -12.68 -9.16 0.38
N VAL A 17 -11.94 -8.42 1.19
CA VAL A 17 -10.48 -8.24 1.01
C VAL A 17 -9.76 -9.56 1.32
N GLU A 18 -10.11 -10.26 2.40
CA GLU A 18 -9.56 -11.58 2.75
C GLU A 18 -9.83 -12.61 1.65
N GLU A 19 -11.06 -12.65 1.12
CA GLU A 19 -11.43 -13.52 0.01
C GLU A 19 -10.62 -13.17 -1.25
N SER A 20 -10.40 -11.89 -1.53
CA SER A 20 -9.55 -11.44 -2.64
C SER A 20 -8.11 -11.93 -2.48
N LEU A 21 -7.50 -11.68 -1.32
CA LEU A 21 -6.15 -12.17 -1.01
C LEU A 21 -6.06 -13.69 -1.15
N THR A 22 -7.07 -14.41 -0.65
CA THR A 22 -7.17 -15.87 -0.76
C THR A 22 -7.28 -16.34 -2.21
N ARG A 23 -8.12 -15.69 -3.04
CA ARG A 23 -8.24 -15.99 -4.48
C ARG A 23 -6.92 -15.83 -5.22
N HIS A 24 -6.11 -14.84 -4.82
CA HIS A 24 -4.78 -14.61 -5.36
C HIS A 24 -3.70 -15.56 -4.78
N GLY A 25 -4.03 -16.38 -3.79
CA GLY A 25 -3.08 -17.26 -3.12
C GLY A 25 -2.10 -16.52 -2.20
N TYR A 26 -2.46 -15.31 -1.77
CA TYR A 26 -1.62 -14.49 -0.90
C TYR A 26 -1.83 -14.86 0.57
N ALA A 27 -0.73 -15.12 1.27
CA ALA A 27 -0.75 -15.33 2.71
C ALA A 27 -0.86 -13.99 3.44
N PHE A 28 -1.77 -13.93 4.41
CA PHE A 28 -1.96 -12.78 5.29
C PHE A 28 -2.24 -13.27 6.72
N VAL A 29 -2.08 -12.35 7.67
CA VAL A 29 -2.43 -12.54 9.07
C VAL A 29 -3.35 -11.40 9.52
N GLU A 30 -4.32 -11.74 10.35
CA GLU A 30 -5.12 -10.78 11.09
C GLU A 30 -4.30 -10.19 12.24
N ASP A 31 -4.62 -8.97 12.65
CA ASP A 31 -3.98 -8.28 13.76
C ASP A 31 -4.97 -8.19 14.93
N GLU A 32 -4.70 -8.91 16.02
CA GLU A 32 -5.60 -8.94 17.19
C GLU A 32 -5.76 -7.55 17.83
N GLU A 33 -4.75 -6.69 17.75
CA GLU A 33 -4.81 -5.31 18.27
C GLU A 33 -5.53 -4.37 17.32
N HIS A 34 -5.50 -4.67 16.01
CA HIS A 34 -6.08 -3.86 14.94
C HIS A 34 -6.86 -4.76 13.97
N PRO A 35 -8.03 -5.30 14.39
CA PRO A 35 -8.79 -6.27 13.61
C PRO A 35 -9.27 -5.72 12.25
N GLU A 36 -9.20 -4.40 12.04
CA GLU A 36 -9.48 -3.73 10.77
C GLU A 36 -8.31 -3.74 9.76
N ILE A 37 -7.16 -4.34 10.12
CA ILE A 37 -5.94 -4.38 9.30
C ILE A 37 -5.51 -5.82 9.04
N LEU A 38 -5.39 -6.19 7.77
CA LEU A 38 -4.73 -7.42 7.34
C LEU A 38 -3.26 -7.14 7.03
N ARG A 39 -2.36 -7.96 7.55
CA ARG A 39 -0.92 -7.83 7.33
C ARG A 39 -0.41 -8.95 6.43
N ALA A 40 0.47 -8.62 5.49
CA ALA A 40 1.09 -9.59 4.59
C ALA A 40 2.54 -9.22 4.30
N ARG A 41 3.28 -10.15 3.70
CA ARG A 41 4.62 -9.90 3.18
C ARG A 41 4.70 -10.27 1.71
N PHE A 42 5.32 -9.40 0.93
CA PHE A 42 5.57 -9.58 -0.48
C PHE A 42 6.92 -8.99 -0.83
N ASP A 43 7.79 -9.78 -1.47
CA ASP A 43 9.13 -9.34 -1.88
C ASP A 43 9.93 -8.74 -0.71
N ASP A 44 9.88 -9.42 0.43
CA ASP A 44 10.39 -8.97 1.73
C ASP A 44 9.78 -7.69 2.33
N TYR A 45 8.97 -6.94 1.59
CA TYR A 45 8.27 -5.77 2.10
C TYR A 45 7.06 -6.13 2.94
N ARG A 46 6.77 -5.29 3.93
CA ARG A 46 5.58 -5.43 4.77
C ARG A 46 4.42 -4.67 4.14
N PHE A 47 3.29 -5.34 3.98
CA PHE A 47 2.06 -4.76 3.47
C PHE A 47 0.95 -4.79 4.51
N GLN A 48 0.11 -3.76 4.47
CA GLN A 48 -1.11 -3.62 5.23
C GLN A 48 -2.27 -3.37 4.25
N PHE A 49 -3.35 -4.12 4.41
CA PHE A 49 -4.62 -3.89 3.75
C PHE A 49 -5.63 -3.47 4.80
N MET A 50 -6.27 -2.33 4.58
CA MET A 50 -7.21 -1.78 5.55
C MET A 50 -8.34 -1.05 4.83
N ILE A 51 -9.47 -0.94 5.51
CA ILE A 51 -10.61 -0.15 5.04
C ILE A 51 -10.69 1.11 5.89
N SER A 52 -10.62 2.26 5.25
CA SER A 52 -10.60 3.57 5.90
C SER A 52 -11.75 4.48 5.44
N GLY A 53 -11.88 5.63 6.11
CA GLY A 53 -12.93 6.63 5.87
C GLY A 53 -14.18 6.43 6.75
N ASP A 54 -14.95 7.50 6.93
CA ASP A 54 -16.09 7.57 7.86
C ASP A 54 -17.23 6.59 7.53
N GLU A 55 -17.30 6.11 6.28
CA GLU A 55 -18.26 5.11 5.81
C GLU A 55 -17.63 3.73 5.54
N HIS A 56 -16.35 3.53 5.92
CA HIS A 56 -15.59 2.30 5.62
C HIS A 56 -15.65 1.89 4.13
N GLY A 57 -15.55 2.88 3.24
CA GLY A 57 -15.65 2.67 1.80
C GLY A 57 -14.32 2.73 1.05
N VAL A 58 -13.21 3.09 1.69
CA VAL A 58 -11.93 3.25 1.00
C VAL A 58 -11.02 2.06 1.28
N LEU A 59 -10.74 1.26 0.26
CA LEU A 59 -9.73 0.21 0.34
C LEU A 59 -8.35 0.83 0.21
N GLN A 60 -7.47 0.56 1.16
CA GLN A 60 -6.10 1.02 1.16
C GLN A 60 -5.13 -0.16 1.17
N THR A 61 -4.24 -0.22 0.17
CA THR A 61 -3.09 -1.10 0.12
C THR A 61 -1.85 -0.26 0.41
N ARG A 62 -1.17 -0.51 1.54
CA ARG A 62 0.00 0.23 1.98
C ARG A 62 1.19 -0.70 2.19
N GLY A 63 2.27 -0.47 1.47
CA GLY A 63 3.56 -1.10 1.72
C GLY A 63 4.49 -0.19 2.52
N ARG A 64 5.37 -0.80 3.30
CA ARG A 64 6.47 -0.13 4.01
C ARG A 64 7.78 -0.73 3.55
N TRP A 65 8.67 0.14 3.07
CA TRP A 65 10.00 -0.24 2.59
C TRP A 65 10.80 -0.90 3.70
N SER A 66 11.65 -1.87 3.36
CA SER A 66 12.36 -2.72 4.34
C SER A 66 13.27 -1.92 5.27
N HIS A 67 13.82 -0.82 4.78
CA HIS A 67 14.79 0.02 5.47
C HIS A 67 14.14 1.16 6.27
N SER A 68 14.77 1.47 7.40
CA SER A 68 14.55 2.74 8.10
C SER A 68 15.62 3.74 7.63
N VAL A 69 15.31 5.02 7.70
CA VAL A 69 16.20 6.08 7.20
C VAL A 69 16.41 7.14 8.28
N ASP A 70 17.65 7.55 8.51
CA ASP A 70 17.94 8.65 9.42
C ASP A 70 17.33 9.97 8.94
N VAL A 71 16.85 10.78 9.88
CA VAL A 71 16.17 12.05 9.61
C VAL A 71 17.05 13.05 8.83
N SER A 72 18.39 12.93 8.91
CA SER A 72 19.33 13.72 8.10
C SER A 72 19.15 13.50 6.59
N ARG A 73 18.76 12.29 6.15
CA ARG A 73 18.48 11.97 4.74
C ARG A 73 17.06 12.32 4.29
N LYS A 74 16.24 12.95 5.14
CA LYS A 74 14.83 13.30 4.83
C LYS A 74 14.67 14.01 3.49
N VAL A 75 15.51 15.00 3.22
CA VAL A 75 15.41 15.83 2.00
C VAL A 75 15.62 14.98 0.75
N GLU A 76 16.57 14.05 0.79
CA GLU A 76 16.86 13.14 -0.29
C GLU A 76 15.68 12.19 -0.54
N MET A 77 15.19 11.52 0.51
CA MET A 77 14.07 10.58 0.39
C MET A 77 12.79 11.26 -0.10
N VAL A 78 12.51 12.49 0.34
CA VAL A 78 11.36 13.27 -0.14
C VAL A 78 11.50 13.62 -1.62
N LYS A 79 12.71 13.92 -2.11
CA LYS A 79 12.93 14.17 -3.54
C LYS A 79 12.63 12.91 -4.38
N LEU A 80 13.13 11.76 -3.96
CA LEU A 80 12.86 10.47 -4.62
C LEU A 80 11.36 10.16 -4.65
N CYS A 81 10.65 10.37 -3.53
CA CYS A 81 9.20 10.20 -3.48
C CYS A 81 8.47 11.18 -4.43
N ASN A 82 8.86 12.45 -4.44
CA ASN A 82 8.24 13.46 -5.30
C ASN A 82 8.46 13.15 -6.78
N GLU A 83 9.67 12.72 -7.17
CA GLU A 83 9.95 12.32 -8.55
C GLU A 83 9.04 11.18 -9.00
N TRP A 84 8.81 10.19 -8.15
CA TRP A 84 7.87 9.12 -8.46
C TRP A 84 6.45 9.66 -8.62
N ASN A 85 5.94 10.38 -7.61
CA ASN A 85 4.58 10.94 -7.59
C ASN A 85 4.29 11.88 -8.76
N MET A 86 5.30 12.60 -9.28
CA MET A 86 5.15 13.50 -10.43
C MET A 86 5.08 12.76 -11.77
N ASN A 87 5.66 11.56 -11.86
CA ASN A 87 5.87 10.87 -13.14
C ASN A 87 5.07 9.56 -13.27
N ARG A 88 4.31 9.17 -12.25
CA ARG A 88 3.54 7.92 -12.20
C ARG A 88 2.16 8.20 -11.60
N ILE A 89 1.16 7.49 -12.11
CA ILE A 89 -0.21 7.55 -11.56
C ILE A 89 -0.25 6.86 -10.19
N TRP A 90 0.48 5.76 -10.04
CA TRP A 90 0.48 4.93 -8.83
C TRP A 90 1.91 4.50 -8.44
N PRO A 91 2.14 4.18 -7.15
CA PRO A 91 1.29 4.55 -6.01
C PRO A 91 1.60 5.99 -5.57
N LYS A 92 0.84 6.51 -4.59
CA LYS A 92 1.26 7.67 -3.81
C LYS A 92 2.37 7.22 -2.86
N VAL A 93 3.52 7.87 -2.90
CA VAL A 93 4.67 7.52 -2.06
C VAL A 93 5.07 8.69 -1.16
N TYR A 94 5.54 8.36 0.05
CA TYR A 94 5.87 9.37 1.04
C TYR A 94 6.81 8.85 2.12
N VAL A 95 7.40 9.79 2.85
CA VAL A 95 8.22 9.54 4.03
C VAL A 95 7.43 9.88 5.28
N ARG A 96 7.46 9.01 6.29
CA ARG A 96 6.78 9.21 7.58
C ARG A 96 7.78 9.02 8.71
N ARG A 97 7.71 9.86 9.74
CA ARG A 97 8.48 9.64 10.97
C ARG A 97 7.89 8.44 11.73
N GLU A 98 8.73 7.44 12.01
CA GLU A 98 8.34 6.24 12.78
C GLU A 98 8.74 6.40 14.27
N SER A 99 9.92 6.96 14.54
CA SER A 99 10.40 7.22 15.91
C SER A 99 11.32 8.46 15.96
N GLU A 100 11.98 8.68 17.10
CA GLU A 100 13.05 9.68 17.17
C GLU A 100 14.20 9.28 16.24
N GLY A 101 14.70 10.24 15.44
CA GLY A 101 15.76 10.01 14.46
C GLY A 101 15.34 9.22 13.20
N LEU A 102 14.31 8.39 13.25
CA LEU A 102 14.01 7.43 12.16
C LEU A 102 12.77 7.77 11.34
N LEU A 103 12.93 7.57 10.04
CA LEU A 103 11.91 7.70 9.01
C LEU A 103 11.65 6.33 8.37
N GLY A 104 10.39 6.08 8.03
CA GLY A 104 9.99 4.99 7.13
C GLY A 104 9.54 5.55 5.79
N VAL A 105 9.79 4.79 4.72
CA VAL A 105 9.32 5.11 3.37
C VAL A 105 8.14 4.19 3.03
N TYR A 106 7.08 4.79 2.49
CA TYR A 106 5.79 4.14 2.28
C TYR A 106 5.31 4.36 0.85
N GLY A 107 4.67 3.33 0.31
CA GLY A 107 3.85 3.42 -0.90
C GLY A 107 2.42 3.02 -0.58
N GLU A 108 1.45 3.75 -1.10
CA GLU A 108 0.04 3.53 -0.82
C GLU A 108 -0.82 3.74 -2.08
N LEU A 109 -1.72 2.80 -2.33
CA LEU A 109 -2.86 2.98 -3.22
C LEU A 109 -4.14 2.96 -2.38
N ALA A 110 -5.00 3.96 -2.60
CA ALA A 110 -6.32 4.06 -2.00
C ALA A 110 -7.37 4.15 -3.10
N ALA A 111 -8.42 3.33 -3.00
CA ALA A 111 -9.53 3.29 -3.96
C ALA A 111 -10.86 3.43 -3.22
N ASP A 112 -11.72 4.32 -3.71
CA ASP A 112 -13.03 4.63 -3.13
C ASP A 112 -14.11 3.69 -3.69
N TYR A 113 -14.77 2.97 -2.79
CA TYR A 113 -15.84 2.01 -3.04
C TYR A 113 -17.07 2.28 -2.16
N ARG A 114 -17.31 3.54 -1.74
CA ARG A 114 -18.50 3.91 -0.95
C ARG A 114 -19.82 3.57 -1.65
N ALA A 115 -19.82 3.50 -2.98
CA ALA A 115 -20.97 3.08 -3.80
C ALA A 115 -21.10 1.55 -3.96
N GLY A 116 -20.26 0.76 -3.28
CA GLY A 116 -20.10 -0.67 -3.49
C GLY A 116 -19.02 -1.02 -4.53
N ALA A 117 -18.64 -2.29 -4.58
CA ALA A 117 -17.58 -2.81 -5.44
C ALA A 117 -17.93 -4.18 -6.00
N LEU A 118 -17.45 -4.49 -7.21
CA LEU A 118 -17.31 -5.86 -7.70
C LEU A 118 -16.06 -6.50 -7.10
N ASP A 119 -16.08 -7.82 -6.89
CA ASP A 119 -14.90 -8.55 -6.39
C ASP A 119 -13.69 -8.37 -7.32
N SER A 120 -13.92 -8.36 -8.63
CA SER A 120 -12.87 -8.09 -9.62
C SER A 120 -12.26 -6.69 -9.52
N GLN A 121 -13.01 -5.70 -9.04
CA GLN A 121 -12.47 -4.36 -8.79
C GLN A 121 -11.57 -4.35 -7.55
N ILE A 122 -11.93 -5.10 -6.51
CA ILE A 122 -11.11 -5.30 -5.31
C ILE A 122 -9.81 -6.01 -5.69
N ASP A 123 -9.90 -7.12 -6.43
CA ASP A 123 -8.76 -7.91 -6.93
C ASP A 123 -7.78 -7.02 -7.73
N ASN A 124 -8.32 -6.19 -8.63
CA ASN A 124 -7.53 -5.24 -9.43
C ASN A 124 -6.85 -4.17 -8.58
N ALA A 125 -7.55 -3.61 -7.57
CA ALA A 125 -6.97 -2.59 -6.70
C ALA A 125 -5.84 -3.17 -5.83
N ILE A 126 -6.02 -4.36 -5.28
CA ILE A 126 -4.98 -5.07 -4.51
C ILE A 126 -3.77 -5.36 -5.39
N THR A 127 -3.99 -5.95 -6.57
CA THR A 127 -2.90 -6.30 -7.49
C THR A 127 -2.14 -5.06 -7.99
N CYS A 128 -2.87 -3.99 -8.34
CA CYS A 128 -2.29 -2.72 -8.75
C CYS A 128 -1.49 -2.07 -7.59
N GLY A 129 -2.08 -2.00 -6.40
CA GLY A 129 -1.43 -1.45 -5.22
C GLY A 129 -0.14 -2.21 -4.88
N LEU A 130 -0.21 -3.54 -4.84
CA LEU A 130 0.93 -4.39 -4.55
C LEU A 130 2.07 -4.19 -5.56
N SER A 131 1.78 -4.41 -6.85
CA SER A 131 2.79 -4.37 -7.92
C SER A 131 3.44 -2.99 -8.05
N THR A 132 2.67 -1.92 -7.94
CA THR A 132 3.19 -0.55 -8.12
C THR A 132 3.99 -0.08 -6.90
N VAL A 133 3.63 -0.51 -5.68
CA VAL A 133 4.42 -0.24 -4.47
C VAL A 133 5.74 -1.00 -4.49
N ILE A 134 5.74 -2.28 -4.86
CA ILE A 134 6.97 -3.06 -5.05
C ILE A 134 7.87 -2.40 -6.09
N ALA A 135 7.32 -1.99 -7.24
CA ALA A 135 8.09 -1.31 -8.29
C ALA A 135 8.75 -0.01 -7.80
N PHE A 136 8.08 0.74 -6.92
CA PHE A 136 8.68 1.91 -6.30
C PHE A 136 9.84 1.54 -5.38
N PHE A 137 9.68 0.54 -4.50
CA PHE A 137 10.73 0.12 -3.59
C PHE A 137 11.97 -0.42 -4.32
N HIS A 138 11.78 -1.24 -5.35
CA HIS A 138 12.89 -1.64 -6.23
C HIS A 138 13.57 -0.44 -6.89
N SER A 139 12.83 0.60 -7.28
CA SER A 139 13.44 1.81 -7.85
C SER A 139 14.27 2.60 -6.83
N LEU A 140 13.93 2.54 -5.54
CA LEU A 140 14.76 3.13 -4.49
C LEU A 140 16.04 2.32 -4.33
N GLU A 141 15.92 0.99 -4.26
CA GLU A 141 17.06 0.09 -4.08
C GLU A 141 18.04 0.20 -5.25
N GLU A 142 17.54 0.27 -6.49
CA GLU A 142 18.38 0.47 -7.68
C GLU A 142 19.12 1.82 -7.65
N ARG A 143 18.45 2.89 -7.21
CA ARG A 143 19.03 4.24 -7.18
C ARG A 143 20.03 4.44 -6.04
N LEU A 144 19.77 3.83 -4.89
CA LEU A 144 20.63 3.94 -3.71
C LEU A 144 21.80 2.97 -3.77
N GLY A 145 21.61 1.79 -4.37
CA GLY A 145 22.66 0.82 -4.62
C GLY A 145 23.47 0.50 -3.37
N ALA A 146 24.77 0.81 -3.38
CA ALA A 146 25.66 0.55 -2.25
C ALA A 146 25.35 1.39 -0.99
N GLU A 147 24.63 2.51 -1.13
CA GLU A 147 24.26 3.36 0.01
C GLU A 147 23.15 2.76 0.88
N LEU A 148 22.58 1.62 0.49
CA LEU A 148 21.61 0.88 1.30
C LEU A 148 22.24 0.33 2.58
N ASP A 149 23.49 -0.11 2.51
CA ASP A 149 24.21 -0.65 3.67
C ASP A 149 24.40 0.40 4.77
N ASP A 150 24.45 1.69 4.39
CA ASP A 150 24.57 2.84 5.30
C ASP A 150 23.24 3.27 5.93
N LEU A 151 22.10 2.67 5.52
CA LEU A 151 20.77 3.01 6.06
C LEU A 151 20.41 2.18 7.30
N ASP A 152 20.90 0.94 7.37
CA ASP A 152 20.57 -0.01 8.45
C ASP A 152 21.56 0.05 9.63
N SER A 153 22.62 0.87 9.53
CA SER A 153 23.66 1.10 10.54
C SER A 153 23.35 2.25 11.49
#